data_AF-A0A344LK43-F1
#
_entry.id   AF-A0A344LK43-F1
#
_cell.length_a   1.000
_cell.length_b   1.000
_cell.length_c   1.000
_cell.angle_alpha   90.00
_cell.angle_beta   90.00
_cell.angle_gamma   90.00
#
_symmetry.space_group_name_H-M   'P 1'
#
loop_
_entity.id
_entity.type
_entity.pdbx_description
1 polymer ?
#
loop_
_entity_poly.entity_id
_entity_poly.type
_entity_poly.pdbx_seq_one_letter_code
_entity_poly.pdbx_strand_id
1 'polypeptide(L)' 'MVFHKGVLLDDPAGLLAGSGRYVREIRAGVALDHPDEVRALIRSAIDHQTDLLDQGGDASGH' A
#
# COMPACT_ATOMS: atom_id res chain seq x y z
N MET A 1 -7.26 -9.11 -3.75
CA MET A 1 -6.50 -8.61 -2.58
C MET A 1 -6.78 -7.13 -2.42
N VAL A 2 -6.87 -6.60 -1.19
CA VAL A 2 -7.32 -5.22 -0.93
C VAL A 2 -6.27 -4.48 -0.09
N PHE A 3 -5.96 -3.24 -0.50
CA PHE A 3 -5.07 -2.32 0.22
C PHE A 3 -5.86 -1.10 0.70
N HIS A 4 -5.91 -0.92 2.03
CA HIS A 4 -6.42 0.30 2.63
C HIS A 4 -5.36 1.41 2.54
N LYS A 5 -5.77 2.64 2.19
CA LYS A 5 -4.89 3.73 1.75
C LYS A 5 -4.00 3.38 0.55
N GLY A 6 -4.40 2.43 -0.29
CA GLY A 6 -3.62 1.99 -1.45
C GLY A 6 -3.32 3.11 -2.47
N VAL A 7 -4.07 4.22 -2.44
CA VAL A 7 -3.79 5.42 -3.26
C VAL A 7 -2.46 6.11 -2.91
N LEU A 8 -1.90 5.84 -1.73
CA LEU A 8 -0.63 6.42 -1.27
C LEU A 8 0.59 5.55 -1.62
N LEU A 9 0.35 4.37 -2.20
CA LEU A 9 1.42 3.43 -2.54
C LEU A 9 1.98 3.75 -3.93
N ASP A 10 3.29 3.62 -4.05
CA ASP A 10 3.96 3.62 -5.36
C ASP A 10 3.67 2.28 -6.04
N ASP A 11 3.02 2.33 -7.20
CA ASP A 11 2.60 1.16 -7.98
C ASP A 11 3.19 1.22 -9.40
N PRO A 12 4.51 0.97 -9.54
CA PRO A 12 5.20 1.11 -10.81
C PRO A 12 4.75 0.09 -11.86
N ALA A 13 4.21 -1.05 -11.41
CA ALA A 13 3.67 -2.10 -12.26
C ALA A 13 2.19 -1.86 -12.64
N GLY A 14 1.53 -0.85 -12.05
CA GLY A 14 0.14 -0.51 -12.35
C GLY A 14 -0.86 -1.60 -11.98
N LEU A 15 -0.59 -2.39 -10.94
CA LEU A 15 -1.43 -3.52 -10.52
C LEU A 15 -2.64 -3.09 -9.68
N LEU A 16 -2.58 -1.91 -9.07
CA LEU A 16 -3.63 -1.35 -8.24
C LEU A 16 -4.77 -0.80 -9.11
N ALA A 17 -5.95 -1.39 -8.94
CA ALA A 17 -7.19 -0.96 -9.56
C ALA A 17 -8.18 -0.41 -8.53
N GLY A 18 -9.29 0.12 -9.03
CA GLY A 18 -10.40 0.65 -8.24
C GLY A 18 -10.42 2.17 -8.15
N SER A 19 -11.61 2.72 -7.97
CA SER A 19 -11.89 4.17 -7.93
C SER A 19 -12.19 4.68 -6.51
N GLY A 20 -12.04 3.84 -5.49
CA GLY A 20 -12.26 4.21 -4.10
C GLY A 20 -11.31 5.32 -3.65
N ARG A 21 -11.76 6.20 -2.74
CA ARG A 21 -10.96 7.33 -2.24
C ARG A 21 -9.69 6.88 -1.52
N TYR A 22 -9.76 5.76 -0.81
CA TYR A 22 -8.65 5.23 -0.01
C TYR A 22 -8.34 3.78 -0.31
N VAL A 23 -9.26 3.03 -0.93
CA VAL A 23 -9.07 1.60 -1.16
C VAL A 23 -8.60 1.38 -2.59
N ARG A 24 -7.58 0.52 -2.73
CA ARG A 24 -7.15 -0.05 -4.00
C ARG A 24 -7.19 -1.57 -3.91
N GLU A 25 -7.35 -2.20 -5.05
CA GLU A 25 -7.54 -3.64 -5.16
C GLU A 25 -6.65 -4.23 -6.25
N ILE A 26 -6.15 -5.44 -6.03
CA ILE A 26 -5.52 -6.27 -7.06
C ILE A 26 -6.43 -7.46 -7.32
N ARG A 27 -6.77 -7.67 -8.60
CA ARG A 27 -7.54 -8.85 -9.04
C ARG A 27 -6.74 -10.12 -8.76
N ALA A 28 -7.42 -11.20 -8.35
CA ALA A 28 -6.75 -12.41 -7.90
C ALA A 28 -5.81 -13.05 -8.95
N GLY A 29 -6.22 -13.10 -10.23
CA GLY A 29 -5.37 -13.63 -11.31
C GLY A 29 -4.07 -12.82 -11.47
N VAL A 30 -4.19 -11.49 -11.54
CA VAL A 30 -3.05 -10.57 -11.62
C VAL A 30 -2.11 -10.74 -10.42
N ALA A 31 -2.65 -10.91 -9.22
CA ALA A 31 -1.82 -11.12 -8.03
C ALA A 31 -1.03 -12.44 -8.06
N LEU A 32 -1.56 -13.48 -8.71
CA LEU A 32 -0.88 -14.76 -8.87
C LEU A 32 0.16 -14.71 -9.99
N ASP A 33 -0.10 -13.94 -11.04
CA ASP A 33 0.80 -13.77 -12.19
C ASP A 33 2.01 -12.87 -11.86
N HIS A 34 1.89 -11.99 -10.86
CA HIS A 34 2.90 -10.98 -10.48
C HIS A 34 3.28 -11.03 -8.99
N PRO A 35 3.84 -12.15 -8.48
CA PRO A 35 4.06 -12.33 -7.05
C PRO A 35 5.12 -11.39 -6.48
N ASP A 36 6.16 -11.03 -7.25
CA ASP A 36 7.25 -10.16 -6.79
C ASP A 36 6.81 -8.70 -6.67
N GLU A 37 6.02 -8.22 -7.65
CA GLU A 37 5.43 -6.89 -7.62
C GLU A 37 4.40 -6.76 -6.50
N VAL A 38 3.60 -7.80 -6.26
CA VAL A 38 2.70 -7.86 -5.10
C VAL A 38 3.49 -7.80 -3.79
N ARG A 39 4.62 -8.51 -3.69
CA ARG A 39 5.48 -8.46 -2.51
C ARG A 39 6.08 -7.07 -2.28
N ALA A 40 6.48 -6.38 -3.35
CA ALA A 40 6.97 -5.01 -3.29
C ALA A 40 5.87 -4.05 -2.80
N LEU A 41 4.65 -4.17 -3.31
CA LEU A 41 3.50 -3.39 -2.86
C LEU A 41 3.17 -3.61 -1.37
N ILE A 42 3.24 -4.87 -0.89
CA ILE A 42 3.05 -5.18 0.53
C ILE A 42 4.14 -4.52 1.38
N ARG A 43 5.41 -4.59 0.96
CA ARG A 43 6.51 -3.94 1.69
C ARG A 43 6.32 -2.43 1.75
N SER A 44 6.03 -1.80 0.61
CA SER A 44 5.76 -0.36 0.55
C SER A 44 4.61 0.06 1.47
N ALA A 45 3.54 -0.76 1.54
CA ALA A 45 2.43 -0.50 2.46
C ALA A 45 2.84 -0.55 3.93
N ILE A 46 3.68 -1.52 4.31
CA ILE A 46 4.20 -1.65 5.68
C ILE A 46 5.12 -0.48 6.01
N ASP A 47 6.04 -0.12 5.12
CA ASP A 47 6.98 0.98 5.33
C ASP A 47 6.22 2.31 5.50
N HIS A 48 5.27 2.59 4.61
CA HIS A 48 4.43 3.79 4.71
C HIS A 48 3.60 3.80 6.02
N GLN A 49 3.12 2.66 6.48
CA GLN A 49 2.40 2.60 7.77
C GLN A 49 3.34 2.81 8.96
N THR A 50 4.58 2.34 8.88
CA THR A 50 5.60 2.50 9.92
C THR A 50 6.04 3.97 10.01
N ASP A 51 6.34 4.60 8.88
CA ASP A 51 6.67 6.03 8.80
C ASP A 51 5.60 6.93 9.43
N LEU A 52 4.32 6.61 9.22
CA LEU A 52 3.21 7.35 9.85
C LEU A 52 3.18 7.21 11.37
N LEU A 53 3.60 6.06 11.91
CA LEU A 53 3.67 5.83 13.35
C LEU A 53 4.86 6.57 13.96
N ASP A 54 6.02 6.53 13.28
CA ASP A 54 7.22 7.22 13.74
C ASP A 54 7.04 8.74 13.73
N GLN A 55 6.39 9.29 12.70
CA GLN A 55 6.04 10.73 12.62
C GLN A 55 4.93 11.13 13.62
N GLY A 56 4.13 10.18 14.10
CA GLY A 56 3.09 10.41 15.11
C GLY A 56 3.60 10.33 16.56
N GLY A 57 4.81 9.80 16.77
CA GLY A 57 5.42 9.62 18.10
C GLY A 57 6.04 10.89 18.69
N ASP A 58 6.39 11.87 17.86
CA ASP A 58 7.08 13.10 18.29
C ASP A 58 6.12 14.25 18.67
N ALA A 59 4.81 14.08 18.52
CA ALA A 59 3.80 15.13 18.80
C ALA A 59 3.20 15.08 20.23
N SER A 60 3.85 14.40 21.17
CA SER A 60 3.48 14.42 22.61
C SER A 60 4.72 14.69 23.46
N GLY A 61 5.25 15.90 23.34
CA GLY A 61 6.43 16.34 24.07
C GLY A 61 6.60 17.85 24.07
N HIS A 62 5.57 18.61 24.48
CA HIS A 62 5.75 19.95 25.06
C HIS A 62 4.57 20.32 25.96
#